data_AF-A0A2D4SN97-F1
#
_entry.id   AF-A0A2D4SN97-F1
#
_cell.length_a   1.000
_cell.length_b   1.000
_cell.length_c   1.000
_cell.angle_alpha   90.00
_cell.angle_beta   90.00
_cell.angle_gamma   90.00
#
_symmetry.space_group_name_H-M   'P 1'
#
loop_
_entity.id
_entity.type
_entity.pdbx_description
1 polymer ?
#
loop_
_entity_poly.entity_id
_entity_poly.type
_entity_poly.pdbx_seq_one_letter_code
_entity_poly.pdbx_strand_id
1 'polypeptide(L)'
;MGYAVKEIFYSIQGEGFHAGRPTVFCRFSGCNLWSGLEKHRAIAQCRFCDTDFVGTDGTFGAKYKTAEELVHLLRSLWPSETGVPYVVFTGGEPTLQLDNKLVQS
;
A
#
# COMPACT_ATOMS: atom_id res chain seq x y z
N MET A 1 -15.84 -6.06 -3.99
CA MET A 1 -14.95 -6.04 -2.82
C MET A 1 -14.20 -4.73 -2.87
N GLY A 2 -14.06 -4.05 -1.74
CA GLY A 2 -13.31 -2.80 -1.64
C GLY A 2 -11.90 -3.04 -1.10
N TYR A 3 -11.07 -1.99 -1.15
CA TYR A 3 -9.67 -2.01 -0.73
C TYR A 3 -9.51 -1.19 0.56
N ALA A 4 -9.03 -1.82 1.63
CA ALA A 4 -8.64 -1.15 2.86
C ALA A 4 -7.17 -0.74 2.78
N VAL A 5 -6.93 0.57 2.76
CA VAL A 5 -5.61 1.17 2.58
C VAL A 5 -5.25 1.94 3.84
N LYS A 6 -4.06 1.66 4.40
CA LYS A 6 -3.49 2.36 5.56
C LYS A 6 -3.08 3.77 5.18
N GLU A 7 -2.30 3.90 4.10
CA GLU A 7 -1.78 5.17 3.62
C GLU A 7 -1.36 5.10 2.15
N ILE A 8 -1.34 6.27 1.51
CA ILE A 8 -0.85 6.49 0.15
C ILE A 8 0.03 7.75 0.17
N PHE A 9 1.20 7.68 -0.46
CA PHE A 9 2.11 8.83 -0.55
C PHE A 9 3.04 8.72 -1.75
N TYR A 10 3.51 9.87 -2.25
CA TYR A 10 4.55 9.94 -3.28
C TYR A 10 5.92 10.12 -2.63
N SER A 11 6.88 9.30 -3.04
CA SER A 11 8.26 9.36 -2.55
C SER A 11 9.22 8.72 -3.58
N ILE A 12 10.44 8.43 -3.15
CA ILE A 12 11.45 7.68 -3.90
C ILE A 12 11.52 6.26 -3.32
N GLN A 13 11.52 5.24 -4.18
CA GLN A 13 11.74 3.86 -3.75
C GLN A 13 13.13 3.73 -3.10
N GLY A 14 13.15 3.24 -1.86
CA GLY A 14 14.39 3.11 -1.07
C GLY A 14 15.09 1.77 -1.25
N GLU A 15 14.38 0.74 -1.74
CA GLU A 15 14.85 -0.65 -1.68
C GLU A 15 14.81 -1.37 -3.03
N GLY A 16 15.67 -2.40 -3.14
CA GLY A 16 15.69 -3.33 -4.25
C GLY A 16 16.16 -2.73 -5.59
N PHE A 17 15.82 -3.42 -6.68
CA PHE A 17 16.26 -3.07 -8.03
C PHE A 17 15.79 -1.68 -8.50
N HIS A 18 14.69 -1.19 -7.96
CA HIS A 18 14.11 0.11 -8.31
C HIS A 18 14.46 1.22 -7.32
N ALA A 19 15.45 1.02 -6.45
CA ALA A 19 15.92 2.07 -5.54
C ALA A 19 16.30 3.35 -6.33
N GLY A 20 15.86 4.50 -5.84
CA GLY A 20 16.04 5.80 -6.50
C GLY A 20 14.91 6.20 -7.46
N ARG A 21 13.93 5.31 -7.74
CA ARG A 21 12.83 5.62 -8.66
C ARG A 21 11.69 6.39 -7.98
N PRO A 22 11.20 7.49 -8.56
CA PRO A 22 9.98 8.16 -8.10
C PRO A 22 8.76 7.24 -8.19
N THR A 23 7.99 7.18 -7.09
CA THR A 23 6.99 6.13 -6.86
C THR A 23 5.84 6.65 -6.00
N VAL A 24 4.61 6.31 -6.37
CA VAL A 24 3.46 6.38 -5.46
C VAL A 24 3.36 5.06 -4.70
N PHE A 25 3.41 5.11 -3.38
CA PHE A 25 3.22 3.96 -2.52
C PHE A 25 1.75 3.84 -2.15
N CYS A 26 1.20 2.64 -2.29
CA CYS A 26 -0.11 2.27 -1.78
C CYS A 26 0.08 1.16 -0.74
N ARG A 27 -0.07 1.50 0.54
CA ARG A 27 0.08 0.55 1.66
C ARG A 27 -1.29 0.04 2.07
N PHE A 28 -1.63 -1.20 1.73
CA PHE A 28 -2.85 -1.83 2.19
C PHE A 28 -2.82 -2.08 3.71
N SER A 29 -3.99 -2.28 4.30
CA SER A 29 -4.15 -2.63 5.70
C SER A 29 -4.16 -4.15 5.91
N GLY A 30 -3.50 -4.61 6.96
CA GLY A 30 -3.54 -6.01 7.41
C GLY A 30 -2.53 -6.95 6.74
N CYS A 31 -2.16 -8.02 7.45
CA CYS A 31 -1.21 -9.06 7.03
C CYS A 31 -1.68 -10.44 7.55
N ASN A 32 -1.35 -11.50 6.82
CA ASN A 32 -1.64 -12.89 7.21
C ASN A 32 -0.61 -13.49 8.19
N LEU A 33 0.58 -12.88 8.33
CA LEU A 33 1.67 -13.41 9.16
C LEU A 33 1.77 -12.74 10.54
N TRP A 34 1.18 -11.56 10.70
CA TRP A 34 1.10 -10.83 11.97
C TRP A 34 -0.10 -9.90 11.97
N SER A 35 -0.80 -9.79 13.11
CA SER A 35 -1.99 -8.93 13.22
C SER A 35 -1.70 -7.43 13.26
N GLY A 36 -0.42 -7.02 13.32
CA GLY A 36 -0.02 -5.62 13.52
C GLY A 36 -0.22 -5.10 14.95
N LEU A 37 -0.63 -5.96 15.90
CA LEU A 37 -0.80 -5.59 17.30
C LEU A 37 0.41 -6.10 18.10
N GLU A 38 1.07 -5.20 18.84
CA GLU A 38 2.28 -5.52 19.61
C GLU A 38 2.08 -6.69 20.59
N LYS A 39 0.92 -6.75 21.24
CA LYS A 39 0.55 -7.85 22.14
C LYS A 39 0.58 -9.24 21.49
N HIS A 40 0.49 -9.33 20.16
CA HIS A 40 0.55 -10.59 19.42
C HIS A 40 1.92 -10.85 18.78
N ARG A 41 2.84 -9.87 18.76
CA ARG A 41 4.13 -9.97 18.07
C ARG A 41 4.96 -11.17 18.53
N ALA A 42 4.99 -11.45 19.84
CA ALA A 42 5.78 -12.54 20.41
C ALA A 42 5.36 -13.94 19.91
N ILE A 43 4.10 -14.11 19.49
CA ILE A 43 3.55 -15.38 19.02
C ILE A 43 3.27 -15.40 17.50
N ALA A 44 3.50 -14.30 16.80
CA ALA A 44 3.26 -14.18 15.37
C ALA A 44 4.25 -14.99 14.52
N GLN A 45 3.88 -15.27 13.27
CA GLN A 45 4.78 -15.90 12.30
C GLN A 45 5.86 -14.92 11.82
N CYS A 46 5.47 -13.66 11.57
CA CYS A 46 6.41 -12.55 11.36
C CYS A 46 6.53 -11.72 12.64
N ARG A 47 7.76 -11.56 13.18
CA ARG A 47 7.99 -10.88 14.47
C ARG A 47 8.84 -9.62 14.38
N PHE A 48 9.48 -9.38 13.24
CA PHE A 48 10.47 -8.33 13.03
C PHE A 48 9.93 -7.14 12.22
N CYS A 49 8.64 -7.12 11.88
CA CYS A 49 8.05 -6.07 11.07
C CYS A 49 8.16 -4.70 11.77
N ASP A 50 8.64 -3.71 11.03
CA ASP A 50 8.88 -2.32 11.43
C ASP A 50 7.76 -1.35 10.98
N THR A 51 6.74 -1.88 10.30
CA THR A 51 5.73 -1.10 9.58
C THR A 51 4.40 -1.12 10.33
N ASP A 52 3.77 0.05 10.47
CA ASP A 52 2.36 0.14 10.86
C ASP A 52 1.44 -0.04 9.65
N PHE A 53 0.62 -1.08 9.69
CA PHE A 53 -0.37 -1.42 8.67
C PHE A 53 -1.77 -1.65 9.24
N VAL A 54 -2.02 -1.26 10.49
CA VAL A 54 -3.32 -1.44 11.15
C VAL A 54 -4.21 -0.23 10.90
N GLY A 55 -5.45 -0.45 10.49
CA GLY A 55 -6.41 0.61 10.24
C GLY A 55 -6.24 1.28 8.87
N THR A 56 -7.02 2.34 8.66
CA THR A 56 -7.11 3.11 7.40
C THR A 56 -7.08 4.61 7.71
N ASP A 57 -6.16 5.01 8.58
CA ASP A 57 -6.13 6.32 9.25
C ASP A 57 -4.88 7.14 8.90
N GLY A 58 -3.99 6.62 8.05
CA GLY A 58 -2.83 7.36 7.54
C GLY A 58 -3.19 8.35 6.43
N THR A 59 -2.17 8.90 5.79
CA THR A 59 -2.34 9.87 4.69
C THR A 59 -3.10 9.22 3.54
N PHE A 60 -4.27 9.77 3.18
CA PHE A 60 -5.21 9.15 2.25
C PHE A 60 -5.60 7.69 2.62
N GLY A 61 -5.51 7.33 3.91
CA GLY A 61 -6.02 6.07 4.41
C GLY A 61 -7.55 6.04 4.33
N ALA A 62 -8.10 5.00 3.71
CA ALA A 62 -9.55 4.84 3.58
C ALA A 62 -9.92 3.39 3.17
N LYS A 63 -11.23 3.14 3.11
CA LYS A 63 -11.80 1.99 2.41
C LYS A 63 -12.35 2.43 1.06
N TYR A 64 -11.63 2.12 0.00
CA TYR A 64 -12.02 2.39 -1.38
C TYR A 64 -13.00 1.33 -1.85
N LYS A 65 -14.12 1.72 -2.44
CA LYS A 65 -15.17 0.77 -2.84
C LYS A 65 -14.86 0.07 -4.15
N THR A 66 -14.14 0.73 -5.05
CA THR A 66 -13.81 0.23 -6.39
C THR A 66 -12.35 0.48 -6.77
N ALA A 67 -11.89 -0.21 -7.82
CA ALA A 67 -10.51 -0.07 -8.31
C ALA A 67 -10.29 1.31 -8.92
N GLU A 68 -11.29 1.81 -9.64
CA GLU A 68 -11.26 3.09 -10.33
C GLU A 68 -11.13 4.25 -9.33
N GLU A 69 -11.81 4.17 -8.19
CA GLU A 69 -11.70 5.17 -7.11
C GLU A 69 -10.26 5.26 -6.58
N LEU A 70 -9.64 4.10 -6.31
CA LEU A 70 -8.26 4.03 -5.81
C LEU A 70 -7.26 4.48 -6.88
N VAL A 71 -7.41 4.02 -8.13
CA VAL A 71 -6.52 4.40 -9.24
C VAL A 71 -6.60 5.88 -9.55
N HIS A 72 -7.79 6.48 -9.52
CA HIS A 72 -7.95 7.92 -9.73
C HIS A 72 -7.09 8.73 -8.75
N LEU A 73 -7.13 8.37 -7.47
CA LEU A 73 -6.31 8.99 -6.44
C LEU A 73 -4.81 8.70 -6.63
N LEU A 74 -4.42 7.46 -6.90
CA LEU A 74 -3.00 7.12 -7.12
C LEU A 74 -2.40 7.93 -8.28
N ARG A 75 -3.18 8.13 -9.35
CA ARG A 75 -2.78 8.94 -10.51
C ARG A 75 -2.69 10.43 -10.16
N SER A 76 -3.62 10.95 -9.35
CA SER A 76 -3.62 12.37 -8.97
C SER A 76 -2.42 12.75 -8.09
N LEU A 77 -1.78 11.79 -7.44
CA LEU A 77 -0.57 12.01 -6.62
C LEU A 77 0.72 11.99 -7.43
N TRP A 78 0.67 11.63 -8.71
CA TRP A 78 1.84 11.71 -9.59
C TRP A 78 2.06 13.18 -10.01
N PRO A 79 3.21 13.80 -9.71
CA PRO A 79 3.37 15.25 -9.78
C PRO A 79 3.60 15.81 -11.19
N SER A 80 3.77 14.96 -12.20
CA SER A 80 4.28 15.39 -13.52
C SER A 80 3.45 14.82 -14.67
N GLU A 81 3.18 15.64 -15.68
CA GLU A 81 2.66 15.18 -16.98
C GLU A 81 3.73 14.44 -17.80
N THR A 82 5.00 14.55 -17.40
CA THR A 82 6.14 13.89 -18.04
C THR A 82 6.68 12.74 -17.16
N GLY A 83 7.12 11.66 -17.79
CA GLY A 83 7.55 10.44 -17.10
C GLY A 83 6.46 9.37 -17.01
N VAL A 84 6.85 8.14 -16.72
CA VAL A 84 5.91 7.01 -16.61
C VAL A 84 5.54 6.84 -15.14
N PRO A 85 4.25 7.04 -14.76
CA PRO A 85 3.79 6.80 -13.40
C PRO A 85 4.19 5.41 -12.92
N TYR A 86 4.62 5.32 -11.67
CA TYR A 86 5.01 4.06 -11.05
C TYR A 86 4.39 3.96 -9.67
N VAL A 87 3.76 2.81 -9.41
CA VAL A 87 3.08 2.52 -8.16
C VAL A 87 3.71 1.28 -7.53
N VAL A 88 3.97 1.34 -6.23
CA VAL A 88 4.33 0.17 -5.43
C VAL A 88 3.17 -0.14 -4.50
N PHE A 89 2.54 -1.30 -4.71
CA PHE A 89 1.58 -1.88 -3.77
C PHE A 89 2.34 -2.63 -2.68
N THR A 90 2.03 -2.33 -1.43
CA THR A 90 2.66 -2.89 -0.22
C THR A 90 1.64 -2.98 0.91
N GLY A 91 2.05 -3.36 2.12
CA GLY A 91 1.30 -3.18 3.37
C GLY A 91 0.08 -4.09 3.59
N GLY A 92 -0.22 -4.51 4.81
CA GLY A 92 0.67 -5.51 5.34
C GLY A 92 0.99 -6.50 4.21
N GLU A 93 0.19 -7.54 4.00
CA GLU A 93 0.37 -8.39 2.81
C GLU A 93 -0.51 -7.91 1.64
N PRO A 94 0.06 -7.31 0.57
CA PRO A 94 -0.73 -6.73 -0.51
C PRO A 94 -1.56 -7.78 -1.28
N THR A 95 -1.08 -9.03 -1.39
CA THR A 95 -1.79 -10.09 -2.12
C THR A 95 -3.09 -10.55 -1.46
N LEU A 96 -3.40 -10.08 -0.24
CA LEU A 96 -4.70 -10.28 0.40
C LEU A 96 -5.82 -9.45 -0.24
N GLN A 97 -5.49 -8.35 -0.92
CA GLN A 97 -6.46 -7.39 -1.44
C GLN A 97 -6.23 -7.05 -2.91
N LEU A 98 -4.99 -7.08 -3.38
CA LEU A 98 -4.63 -6.80 -4.77
C LEU A 98 -5.24 -7.85 -5.70
N ASP A 99 -6.00 -7.39 -6.70
CA ASP A 99 -6.69 -8.24 -7.65
C ASP A 99 -6.49 -7.76 -9.10
N ASN A 100 -6.92 -8.57 -10.06
CA ASN A 100 -6.78 -8.25 -11.48
C ASN A 100 -7.50 -6.95 -11.88
N LYS A 101 -8.59 -6.60 -11.19
CA LYS A 101 -9.32 -5.36 -11.48
C LYS A 101 -8.42 -4.15 -11.20
N LEU A 102 -7.78 -4.13 -10.04
CA LEU A 102 -6.88 -3.04 -9.68
C LEU A 102 -5.62 -2.99 -10.56
N VAL A 103 -5.06 -4.14 -10.93
CA VAL A 103 -3.84 -4.21 -11.75
C VAL A 103 -4.09 -3.82 -13.22
N GLN A 104 -5.30 -4.03 -13.73
CA GLN A 104 -5.67 -3.76 -15.14
C GLN A 104 -6.40 -2.42 -15.35
N SER A 105 -6.62 -1.64 -14.29
CA SER A 105 -7.32 -0.34 -14.32
C SER A 105 -6.45 0.82 -14.82
#